data_AF-A0A6I3F2W5-F1
#
_entry.id   AF-A0A6I3F2W5-F1
#
_cell.length_a   1.000
_cell.length_b   1.000
_cell.length_c   1.000
_cell.angle_alpha   90.00
_cell.angle_beta   90.00
_cell.angle_gamma   90.00
#
_symmetry.space_group_name_H-M   'P 1'
#
loop_
_entity.id
_entity.type
_entity.pdbx_description
1 polymer ?
#
loop_
_entity_poly.entity_id
_entity_poly.type
_entity_poly.pdbx_seq_one_letter_code
_entity_poly.pdbx_strand_id
1 'polypeptide(L)' 'MEQIPLIEDSRGVDISQIRRQLRMTVPERVRSMVEAANTMLAIQERAHASLRRAR' A
#
# COMPACT_ATOMS: atom_id res chain seq x y z
N MET A 1 -16.14 -21.23 -6.24
CA MET A 1 -16.19 -20.01 -5.42
C MET A 1 -14.77 -19.72 -4.98
N GLU A 2 -14.17 -18.63 -5.44
CA GLU A 2 -12.84 -18.21 -4.98
C GLU A 2 -12.89 -17.98 -3.46
N GLN A 3 -11.97 -18.62 -2.73
CA GLN A 3 -11.82 -18.38 -1.31
C GLN A 3 -11.24 -16.99 -1.14
N ILE A 4 -12.06 -16.04 -0.67
CA ILE A 4 -11.57 -14.74 -0.23
C ILE A 4 -10.67 -15.00 0.98
N PRO A 5 -9.39 -14.58 0.96
CA PRO A 5 -8.52 -14.71 2.12
C PRO A 5 -9.19 -14.07 3.34
N LEU A 6 -9.12 -14.69 4.52
CA LEU A 6 -9.73 -14.21 5.78
C LEU A 6 -9.39 -12.74 6.18
N ILE A 7 -8.47 -12.13 5.44
CA ILE A 7 -7.91 -10.79 5.63
C ILE A 7 -8.65 -9.74 4.77
N GLU A 8 -9.21 -10.17 3.64
CA GLU A 8 -9.95 -9.32 2.69
C GLU A 8 -11.45 -9.56 2.82
N ASP A 9 -12.25 -8.49 2.66
CA ASP A 9 -13.70 -8.62 2.62
C ASP A 9 -14.25 -8.81 1.19
N SER A 10 -15.57 -8.91 1.06
CA SER A 10 -16.27 -9.06 -0.23
C SER A 10 -16.07 -7.90 -1.21
N ARG A 11 -15.46 -6.79 -0.78
CA ARG A 11 -15.12 -5.62 -1.61
C ARG A 11 -13.67 -5.66 -2.07
N GLY A 12 -12.90 -6.69 -1.68
CA GLY A 12 -11.45 -6.79 -1.94
C GLY A 12 -10.63 -5.86 -1.05
N VAL A 13 -11.16 -5.50 0.12
CA VAL A 13 -10.50 -4.57 1.04
C VAL A 13 -9.84 -5.33 2.18
N ASP A 14 -8.54 -5.08 2.42
CA ASP A 14 -7.81 -5.61 3.58
C ASP A 14 -8.35 -4.98 4.88
N ILE A 15 -9.16 -5.75 5.61
CA ILE A 15 -9.75 -5.34 6.87
C ILE A 15 -8.69 -5.21 7.98
N SER A 16 -7.60 -5.97 7.90
CA SER A 16 -6.50 -5.87 8.86
C SER A 16 -5.77 -4.53 8.75
N GLN A 17 -5.60 -4.01 7.52
CA GLN A 17 -5.07 -2.68 7.28
C GLN A 17 -5.97 -1.59 7.86
N ILE A 18 -7.29 -1.68 7.65
CA ILE A 18 -8.24 -0.71 8.22
C ILE A 18 -8.16 -0.72 9.75
N ARG A 19 -8.21 -1.90 10.37
CA ARG A 19 -8.12 -2.03 11.83
C ARG A 19 -6.81 -1.47 12.39
N ARG A 20 -5.71 -1.68 11.68
CA ARG A 20 -4.40 -1.10 12.04
C ARG A 20 -4.44 0.42 11.98
N GLN A 21 -4.99 1.01 10.92
CA GLN A 21 -5.08 2.46 10.76
C GLN A 21 -6.03 3.13 11.79
N LEU A 22 -7.12 2.45 12.16
CA LEU A 22 -8.04 2.94 13.19
C LEU A 22 -7.43 2.97 14.60
N ARG A 23 -6.39 2.16 14.85
CA ARG A 23 -5.64 2.14 16.12
C ARG A 23 -4.50 3.17 16.17
N MET A 24 -4.21 3.86 15.07
CA MET A 24 -3.18 4.87 14.98
C MET A 24 -3.70 6.23 15.42
N THR A 25 -2.85 6.98 16.12
CA THR A 25 -3.02 8.43 16.29
C THR A 25 -2.93 9.14 14.93
N VAL A 26 -3.41 10.39 14.87
CA VAL A 26 -3.32 11.19 13.63
C VAL A 26 -1.87 11.32 13.13
N PRO A 27 -0.87 11.66 13.98
CA PRO A 27 0.52 11.76 13.52
C PRO A 27 1.08 10.44 12.96
N GLU A 28 0.76 9.30 13.59
CA GLU A 28 1.20 7.99 13.11
C GLU A 28 0.59 7.64 11.75
N ARG A 29 -0.71 7.94 11.57
CA ARG A 29 -1.39 7.70 10.30
C ARG A 29 -0.82 8.58 9.18
N VAL A 30 -0.53 9.85 9.46
CA VAL A 30 0.12 10.76 8.50
C VAL A 30 1.51 10.24 8.13
N ARG A 31 2.32 9.82 9.11
CA ARG A 31 3.64 9.23 8.86
C ARG A 31 3.53 8.01 7.95
N SER A 32 2.63 7.08 8.26
CA SER A 32 2.42 5.87 7.46
C SER A 32 1.98 6.20 6.03
N MET A 33 1.13 7.21 5.83
CA MET A 33 0.74 7.66 4.49
C MET A 33 1.92 8.24 3.70
N VAL A 34 2.76 9.07 4.34
CA VAL A 34 3.95 9.65 3.69
C VAL A 34 4.96 8.56 3.31
N GLU A 35 5.20 7.59 4.19
CA GLU A 35 6.08 6.45 3.92
C GLU A 35 5.59 5.62 2.72
N ALA A 36 4.29 5.34 2.67
CA ALA A 36 3.68 4.62 1.55
C ALA A 36 3.81 5.41 0.23
N ALA A 37 3.52 6.72 0.25
CA ALA A 37 3.63 7.58 -0.92
C ALA A 37 5.07 7.63 -1.46
N ASN A 38 6.06 7.84 -0.57
CA ASN A 38 7.47 7.88 -0.93
C ASN A 38 7.94 6.53 -1.50
N THR A 39 7.45 5.43 -0.96
CA THR A 39 7.77 4.09 -1.47
C THR A 39 7.23 3.89 -2.89
N MET A 40 5.99 4.30 -3.15
CA MET A 40 5.40 4.22 -4.49
C MET A 40 6.14 5.09 -5.50
N LEU A 41 6.53 6.32 -5.13
CA LEU A 41 7.36 7.19 -5.96
C LEU A 41 8.70 6.52 -6.31
N ALA A 42 9.38 5.95 -5.32
CA ALA A 42 10.66 5.27 -5.55
C ALA A 42 10.51 4.03 -6.46
N ILE A 43 9.42 3.27 -6.35
CA ILE A 43 9.12 2.16 -7.24
C ILE A 43 8.93 2.67 -8.67
N GLN A 44 8.14 3.73 -8.85
CA GLN A 44 7.87 4.32 -10.15
C GLN A 44 9.16 4.82 -10.81
N GLU A 45 10.01 5.54 -10.08
CA GLU A 45 11.31 6.02 -10.56
C GLU A 45 12.19 4.87 -11.04
N ARG A 46 12.27 3.79 -10.25
CA ARG A 46 13.05 2.59 -10.60
C ARG A 46 12.51 1.89 -11.84
N ALA A 47 11.19 1.77 -11.97
CA ALA A 47 10.54 1.19 -13.14
C ALA A 47 10.80 2.03 -14.40
N HIS A 48 10.74 3.36 -14.32
CA HIS A 48 11.11 4.21 -15.46
C HIS A 48 12.59 4.11 -15.82
N ALA A 49 13.47 4.03 -14.83
CA ALA A 49 14.90 3.86 -15.05
C ALA A 49 15.22 2.51 -15.71
N SER A 50 14.56 1.41 -15.31
CA SER A 50 14.78 0.10 -15.92
C SER A 50 14.29 0.05 -17.37
N LEU A 51 13.12 0.64 -17.67
CA LEU A 51 12.60 0.76 -19.04
C LEU A 51 13.52 1.58 -19.95
N ARG A 52 14.12 2.66 -19.44
CA ARG A 52 15.11 3.46 -20.18
C ARG A 52 16.40 2.71 -20.49
N ARG A 53 16.82 1.77 -19.64
CA ARG A 53 18.03 0.96 -19.84
C ARG A 53 17.81 -0.21 -20.80
N ALA A 54 16.57 -0.67 -20.94
CA ALA A 54 16.20 -1.78 -21.82
C ALA A 54 15.97 -1.34 -23.29
N ARG A 55 16.08 -0.04 -23.58
CA ARG A 55 15.90 0.58 -24.90
C ARG A 55 17.24 1.06 -25.43
#